data_AF-A0A285RSC3-F1
#
_entry.id   AF-A0A285RSC3-F1
#
_cell.length_a   1.000
_cell.length_b   1.000
_cell.length_c   1.000
_cell.angle_alpha   90.00
_cell.angle_beta   90.00
_cell.angle_gamma   90.00
#
_symmetry.space_group_name_H-M   'P 1'
#
loop_
_entity.id
_entity.type
_entity.pdbx_description
1 polymer ?
#
loop_
_entity_poly.entity_id
_entity_poly.type
_entity_poly.pdbx_seq_one_letter_code
_entity_poly.pdbx_strand_id
1 'polypeptide(L)'
;MSKNEQRIDNWCVREEFEPALVLELTRVLLEHFRSGLKISDMFHPNLTEVDLKKQKDTMRRDFLEAIRLPVDDSLDLQDRLFQELRDCPWMRPLIEQVLEEIAATVDEGQLYKRIIENYYLNDNPMSNDEMSRTESLSSASIERKKREAIKCFGISMYRYAYRRECEESEKESNNGSK
;
A
#
# COMPACT_ATOMS: atom_id res chain seq x y z
N MET A 1 3.34 -18.95 -13.40
CA MET A 1 3.98 -17.93 -12.53
C MET A 1 5.20 -17.36 -13.25
N SER A 2 5.41 -16.05 -13.25
CA SER A 2 6.58 -15.44 -13.90
C SER A 2 7.81 -15.45 -12.99
N LYS A 3 9.01 -15.21 -13.54
CA LYS A 3 10.23 -15.01 -12.74
C LYS A 3 10.10 -13.81 -11.79
N ASN A 4 9.40 -12.76 -12.20
CA ASN A 4 9.21 -11.56 -11.39
C ASN A 4 8.21 -11.79 -10.26
N GLU A 5 7.11 -12.49 -10.54
CA GLU A 5 6.15 -12.94 -9.52
C GLU A 5 6.85 -13.79 -8.46
N GLN A 6 7.69 -14.74 -8.87
CA GLN A 6 8.46 -15.57 -7.93
C GLN A 6 9.45 -14.76 -7.08
N ARG A 7 10.10 -13.73 -7.64
CA ARG A 7 11.00 -12.85 -6.86
C ARG A 7 10.23 -12.05 -5.81
N ILE A 8 9.06 -11.54 -6.16
CA ILE A 8 8.19 -10.79 -5.25
C ILE A 8 7.63 -11.72 -4.16
N ASP A 9 7.26 -12.96 -4.52
CA ASP A 9 6.81 -13.97 -3.54
C ASP A 9 7.92 -14.29 -2.54
N ASN A 10 9.16 -14.45 -3.00
CA ASN A 10 10.32 -14.63 -2.13
C ASN A 10 10.56 -13.40 -1.23
N TRP A 11 10.20 -12.18 -1.65
CA TRP A 11 10.27 -11.00 -0.78
C TRP A 11 9.21 -11.03 0.30
N CYS A 12 7.98 -11.42 -0.03
CA CYS A 12 6.91 -11.57 0.97
C CYS A 12 7.32 -12.60 2.03
N VAL A 13 7.80 -13.77 1.60
CA VAL A 13 8.22 -14.86 2.52
C VAL A 13 9.39 -14.45 3.42
N ARG A 14 10.34 -13.66 2.91
CA ARG A 14 11.47 -13.16 3.73
C ARG A 14 11.04 -12.24 4.85
N GLU A 15 9.94 -11.52 4.65
CA GLU A 15 9.32 -10.65 5.64
C GLU A 15 8.24 -11.40 6.45
N GLU A 16 8.20 -12.73 6.34
CA GLU A 16 7.29 -13.63 7.06
C GLU A 16 5.81 -13.52 6.65
N PHE A 17 5.53 -13.13 5.40
CA PHE A 17 4.18 -13.08 4.85
C PHE A 17 3.92 -14.13 3.77
N GLU A 18 2.70 -14.69 3.80
CA GLU A 18 2.15 -15.47 2.70
C GLU A 18 1.83 -14.55 1.51
N PRO A 19 2.40 -14.77 0.30
CA PRO A 19 2.22 -13.86 -0.83
C PRO A 19 0.75 -13.69 -1.27
N ALA A 20 -0.06 -14.74 -1.10
CA ALA A 20 -1.49 -14.68 -1.39
C ALA A 20 -2.23 -13.71 -0.45
N LEU A 21 -1.87 -13.72 0.83
CA LEU A 21 -2.42 -12.80 1.84
C LEU A 21 -2.04 -11.35 1.53
N VAL A 22 -0.77 -11.10 1.18
CA VAL A 22 -0.32 -9.75 0.78
C VAL A 22 -1.11 -9.26 -0.43
N LEU A 23 -1.33 -10.12 -1.42
CA LEU A 23 -2.12 -9.78 -2.61
C LEU A 23 -3.56 -9.40 -2.24
N GLU A 24 -4.21 -10.19 -1.39
CA GLU A 24 -5.60 -9.99 -0.99
C GLU A 24 -5.78 -8.70 -0.18
N LEU A 25 -5.03 -8.54 0.91
CA LEU A 25 -5.08 -7.36 1.79
C LEU A 25 -4.81 -6.07 1.03
N THR A 26 -3.74 -6.08 0.23
CA THR A 26 -3.35 -4.88 -0.51
C THR A 26 -4.36 -4.54 -1.60
N ARG A 27 -5.02 -5.55 -2.17
CA ARG A 27 -6.12 -5.29 -3.11
C ARG A 27 -7.29 -4.62 -2.42
N VAL A 28 -7.70 -5.06 -1.22
CA VAL A 28 -8.77 -4.40 -0.45
C VAL A 28 -8.42 -2.93 -0.21
N LEU A 29 -7.20 -2.66 0.28
CA LEU A 29 -6.71 -1.29 0.46
C LEU A 29 -6.81 -0.45 -0.81
N LEU A 30 -6.32 -0.96 -1.94
CA LEU A 30 -6.32 -0.23 -3.22
C LEU A 30 -7.72 -0.03 -3.80
N GLU A 31 -8.65 -0.96 -3.58
CA GLU A 31 -10.05 -0.80 -4.00
C GLU A 31 -10.76 0.29 -3.18
N HIS A 32 -10.38 0.52 -1.91
CA HIS A 32 -10.87 1.70 -1.16
C HIS A 32 -10.48 3.02 -1.84
N PHE A 33 -9.24 3.14 -2.34
CA PHE A 33 -8.82 4.31 -3.12
C PHE A 33 -9.57 4.43 -4.44
N ARG A 34 -9.81 3.30 -5.12
CA ARG A 34 -10.51 3.28 -6.41
C ARG A 34 -11.99 3.62 -6.32
N SER A 35 -12.66 3.22 -5.23
CA SER A 35 -14.10 3.38 -5.04
C SER A 35 -14.59 4.83 -5.04
N GLY A 36 -13.68 5.82 -5.05
CA GLY A 36 -14.00 7.18 -5.49
C GLY A 36 -14.94 7.94 -4.57
N LEU A 37 -15.14 7.49 -3.32
CA LEU A 37 -15.66 8.35 -2.27
C LEU A 37 -14.62 9.44 -2.05
N LYS A 38 -14.77 10.55 -2.78
CA LYS A 38 -14.02 11.77 -2.53
C LYS A 38 -14.14 12.04 -1.05
N ILE A 39 -13.00 12.06 -0.36
CA ILE A 39 -12.89 12.65 0.97
C ILE A 39 -13.63 13.97 0.82
N SER A 40 -14.74 14.12 1.53
CA SER A 40 -15.44 15.38 1.48
C SER A 40 -14.44 16.41 1.97
N ASP A 41 -14.10 17.40 1.13
CA ASP A 41 -13.29 18.56 1.53
C ASP A 41 -13.88 19.26 2.79
N MET A 42 -15.10 18.89 3.19
CA MET A 42 -15.78 19.33 4.41
C MET A 42 -15.21 18.76 5.72
N PHE A 43 -14.39 17.71 5.70
CA PHE A 43 -13.82 17.10 6.92
C PHE A 43 -12.30 16.91 6.82
N HIS A 44 -11.60 18.02 6.66
CA HIS A 44 -10.21 18.12 7.12
C HIS A 44 -10.24 18.73 8.52
N PRO A 45 -10.25 17.92 9.61
CA PRO A 45 -9.99 18.50 10.92
C PRO A 45 -8.64 19.24 10.83
N ASN A 46 -8.61 20.50 11.26
CA ASN A 46 -7.37 21.26 11.42
C ASN A 46 -6.56 20.61 12.55
N LEU A 47 -5.91 19.49 12.25
CA LEU A 47 -5.05 18.79 13.18
C LEU A 47 -3.78 19.62 13.38
N THR A 48 -3.36 19.77 14.63
CA THR A 48 -2.04 20.31 14.92
C THR A 48 -0.96 19.34 14.43
N GLU A 49 0.28 19.79 14.25
CA GLU A 49 1.39 18.90 13.88
C GLU A 49 1.57 17.74 14.89
N VAL A 50 1.30 17.99 16.17
CA VAL A 50 1.37 16.99 17.24
C VAL A 50 0.27 15.94 17.08
N ASP A 51 -0.97 16.35 16.80
CA ASP A 51 -2.09 15.43 16.62
C ASP A 51 -1.95 14.62 15.33
N LEU A 52 -1.45 15.26 14.27
CA LEU A 52 -1.12 14.59 13.01
C LEU A 52 -0.03 13.53 13.20
N LYS A 53 1.02 13.84 13.98
CA LYS A 53 2.06 12.85 14.31
C LYS A 53 1.46 11.67 15.07
N LYS A 54 0.66 11.92 16.11
CA LYS A 54 0.00 10.85 16.89
C LYS A 54 -0.91 9.98 16.04
N GLN A 55 -1.69 10.59 15.14
CA GLN A 55 -2.54 9.86 14.21
C GLN A 55 -1.70 8.94 13.32
N LYS A 56 -0.64 9.47 12.69
CA LYS A 56 0.27 8.68 11.84
C LYS A 56 0.91 7.53 12.60
N ASP A 57 1.39 7.77 13.82
CA ASP A 57 2.02 6.74 14.66
C ASP A 57 1.01 5.64 15.04
N THR A 58 -0.22 6.03 15.42
CA THR A 58 -1.30 5.08 15.77
C THR A 58 -1.67 4.21 14.58
N MET A 59 -2.01 4.84 13.45
CA MET A 59 -2.43 4.12 12.24
C MET A 59 -1.32 3.25 11.65
N ARG A 60 -0.05 3.64 11.82
CA ARG A 60 1.09 2.80 11.43
C ARG A 60 1.16 1.52 12.26
N ARG A 61 0.97 1.61 13.57
CA ARG A 61 0.94 0.44 14.47
C ARG A 61 -0.24 -0.46 14.17
N ASP A 62 -1.43 0.14 14.02
CA ASP A 62 -2.65 -0.58 13.67
C ASP A 62 -2.49 -1.31 12.33
N PHE A 63 -1.86 -0.67 11.34
CA PHE A 63 -1.53 -1.30 10.06
C PHE A 63 -0.57 -2.49 10.24
N LEU A 64 0.54 -2.30 10.97
CA LEU A 64 1.52 -3.37 11.20
C LEU A 64 0.94 -4.58 11.93
N GLU A 65 -0.01 -4.34 12.85
CA GLU A 65 -0.75 -5.40 13.53
C GLU A 65 -1.76 -6.07 12.59
N ALA A 66 -2.61 -5.27 11.94
CA ALA A 66 -3.70 -5.76 11.11
C ALA A 66 -3.23 -6.63 9.95
N ILE A 67 -2.11 -6.31 9.29
CA ILE A 67 -1.65 -7.12 8.16
C ILE A 67 -1.13 -8.52 8.56
N ARG A 68 -0.89 -8.75 9.85
CA ARG A 68 -0.43 -10.04 10.38
C ARG A 68 -1.59 -10.94 10.83
N LEU A 69 -2.81 -10.40 10.87
CA LEU A 69 -4.00 -11.16 11.22
C LEU A 69 -4.49 -11.97 10.00
N PRO A 70 -4.98 -13.22 10.21
CA PRO A 70 -5.64 -13.98 9.16
C PRO A 70 -6.85 -13.22 8.61
N VAL A 71 -6.94 -13.06 7.28
CA VAL A 71 -8.04 -12.31 6.62
C VAL A 71 -9.41 -12.80 7.06
N ASP A 72 -9.61 -14.12 7.15
CA ASP A 72 -10.90 -14.73 7.50
C ASP A 72 -11.44 -14.25 8.87
N ASP A 73 -10.55 -13.90 9.80
CA ASP A 73 -10.90 -13.50 11.17
C ASP A 73 -10.88 -11.98 11.38
N SER A 74 -10.31 -11.22 10.44
CA SER A 74 -10.06 -9.78 10.62
C SER A 74 -10.49 -8.89 9.46
N LEU A 75 -11.25 -9.41 8.49
CA LEU A 75 -11.65 -8.67 7.29
C LEU A 75 -12.35 -7.34 7.63
N ASP A 76 -13.31 -7.34 8.56
CA ASP A 76 -14.03 -6.12 8.95
C ASP A 76 -13.12 -5.08 9.62
N LEU A 77 -12.15 -5.53 10.41
CA LEU A 77 -11.15 -4.67 11.05
C LEU A 77 -10.21 -4.06 10.01
N GLN A 78 -9.71 -4.89 9.09
CA GLN A 78 -8.82 -4.48 8.01
C GLN A 78 -9.53 -3.53 7.05
N ASP A 79 -10.77 -3.81 6.68
CA ASP A 79 -11.60 -2.97 5.80
C ASP A 79 -11.79 -1.58 6.41
N ARG A 80 -12.18 -1.53 7.69
CA ARG A 80 -12.34 -0.27 8.43
C ARG A 80 -11.03 0.52 8.51
N LEU A 81 -9.94 -0.14 8.88
CA LEU A 81 -8.63 0.50 8.97
C LEU A 81 -8.19 1.05 7.61
N PHE A 82 -8.41 0.30 6.52
CA PHE A 82 -8.05 0.73 5.17
C PHE A 82 -8.92 1.89 4.68
N GLN A 83 -10.20 1.92 5.06
CA GLN A 83 -11.05 3.08 4.84
C GLN A 83 -10.55 4.31 5.59
N GLU A 84 -10.17 4.18 6.86
CA GLU A 84 -9.61 5.28 7.65
C GLU A 84 -8.27 5.78 7.07
N LEU A 85 -7.41 4.87 6.61
CA LEU A 85 -6.14 5.20 5.94
C LEU A 85 -6.39 5.96 4.63
N ARG A 86 -7.38 5.53 3.84
CA ARG A 86 -7.79 6.25 2.62
C ARG A 86 -8.17 7.70 2.93
N ASP A 87 -8.88 7.93 4.02
CA ASP A 87 -9.40 9.24 4.41
C ASP A 87 -8.34 10.20 4.98
N CYS A 88 -7.12 9.70 5.20
CA CYS A 88 -6.02 10.52 5.67
C CYS A 88 -5.38 11.32 4.51
N PRO A 89 -5.36 12.67 4.55
CA PRO A 89 -4.77 13.48 3.47
C PRO A 89 -3.28 13.20 3.23
N TRP A 90 -2.58 12.75 4.27
CA TRP A 90 -1.16 12.40 4.20
C TRP A 90 -0.87 11.04 3.57
N MET A 91 -1.90 10.21 3.35
CA MET A 91 -1.72 8.86 2.83
C MET A 91 -1.40 8.87 1.33
N ARG A 92 -2.03 9.77 0.54
CA ARG A 92 -1.77 9.85 -0.90
C ARG A 92 -0.30 10.21 -1.23
N PRO A 93 0.30 11.25 -0.61
CA PRO A 93 1.74 11.52 -0.78
C PRO A 93 2.65 10.36 -0.35
N LEU A 94 2.25 9.59 0.68
CA LEU A 94 3.02 8.43 1.13
C LEU A 94 2.96 7.30 0.09
N ILE A 95 1.78 7.02 -0.46
CA ILE A 95 1.61 6.03 -1.54
C ILE A 95 2.47 6.42 -2.74
N GLU A 96 2.44 7.69 -3.16
CA GLU A 96 3.27 8.21 -4.24
C GLU A 96 4.77 7.98 -3.95
N GLN A 97 5.23 8.29 -2.73
CA GLN A 97 6.62 8.02 -2.33
C GLN A 97 7.00 6.54 -2.44
N VAL A 98 6.14 5.62 -1.97
CA VAL A 98 6.40 4.18 -2.03
C VAL A 98 6.42 3.68 -3.48
N LEU A 99 5.54 4.20 -4.33
CA LEU A 99 5.53 3.88 -5.75
C LEU A 99 6.78 4.37 -6.48
N GLU A 100 7.34 5.53 -6.11
CA GLU A 100 8.62 5.99 -6.65
C GLU A 100 9.78 5.09 -6.22
N GLU A 101 9.81 4.63 -4.97
CA GLU A 101 10.83 3.68 -4.49
C GLU A 101 10.75 2.36 -5.28
N ILE A 102 9.54 1.83 -5.51
CA ILE A 102 9.34 0.63 -6.35
C ILE A 102 9.82 0.90 -7.77
N ALA A 103 9.45 2.03 -8.35
CA ALA A 103 9.81 2.40 -9.71
C ALA A 103 11.32 2.54 -9.93
N ALA A 104 12.06 2.90 -8.87
CA ALA A 104 13.51 3.04 -8.91
C ALA A 104 14.27 1.73 -8.62
N THR A 105 13.70 0.80 -7.85
CA THR A 105 14.44 -0.34 -7.28
C THR A 105 14.06 -1.70 -7.86
N VAL A 106 12.91 -1.80 -8.52
CA VAL A 106 12.39 -3.05 -9.09
C VAL A 106 12.52 -3.02 -10.61
N ASP A 107 12.94 -4.12 -11.21
CA ASP A 107 13.20 -4.26 -12.65
C ASP A 107 12.01 -3.80 -13.53
N GLU A 108 10.80 -4.19 -13.14
CA GLU A 108 9.55 -3.72 -13.76
C GLU A 108 8.80 -2.67 -12.93
N GLY A 109 9.49 -2.02 -12.00
CA GLY A 109 8.89 -1.10 -11.05
C GLY A 109 8.12 0.05 -11.71
N GLN A 110 8.65 0.59 -12.81
CA GLN A 110 7.98 1.64 -13.59
C GLN A 110 6.62 1.18 -14.14
N LEU A 111 6.53 -0.08 -14.61
CA LEU A 111 5.27 -0.66 -15.06
C LEU A 111 4.32 -0.88 -13.89
N TYR A 112 4.82 -1.38 -12.76
CA TYR A 112 4.00 -1.59 -11.57
C TYR A 112 3.41 -0.29 -11.04
N LYS A 113 4.22 0.78 -10.97
CA LYS A 113 3.76 2.12 -10.62
C LYS A 113 2.62 2.56 -11.54
N ARG A 114 2.82 2.53 -12.86
CA ARG A 114 1.77 2.92 -13.83
C ARG A 114 0.49 2.09 -13.69
N ILE A 115 0.62 0.78 -13.44
CA ILE A 115 -0.54 -0.08 -13.21
C ILE A 115 -1.31 0.35 -11.96
N ILE A 116 -0.62 0.61 -10.84
CA ILE A 116 -1.28 1.02 -9.61
C ILE A 116 -1.95 2.40 -9.77
N GLU A 117 -1.22 3.37 -10.34
CA GLU A 117 -1.73 4.72 -10.56
C GLU A 117 -2.94 4.71 -11.48
N ASN A 118 -2.82 4.11 -12.67
CA ASN A 118 -3.87 4.16 -13.68
C ASN A 118 -5.11 3.34 -13.31
N TYR A 119 -4.95 2.24 -12.57
CA TYR A 119 -6.07 1.35 -12.24
C TYR A 119 -6.74 1.68 -10.90
N TYR A 120 -6.00 2.12 -9.89
CA TYR A 120 -6.53 2.30 -8.54
C TYR A 120 -6.56 3.75 -8.04
N LEU A 121 -5.61 4.59 -8.47
CA LEU A 121 -5.43 5.93 -7.86
C LEU A 121 -5.87 7.09 -8.77
N ASN A 122 -6.18 6.80 -10.03
CA ASN A 122 -6.65 7.76 -11.01
C ASN A 122 -8.15 8.05 -10.80
N ASP A 123 -8.55 9.32 -10.92
CA ASP A 123 -9.95 9.74 -10.87
C ASP A 123 -10.79 9.13 -12.00
N ASN A 124 -10.14 8.75 -13.11
CA ASN A 124 -10.74 7.97 -14.18
C ASN A 124 -9.96 6.66 -14.37
N PRO A 125 -10.24 5.62 -13.54
CA PRO A 125 -9.52 4.36 -13.60
C PRO A 125 -9.56 3.70 -14.98
N MET A 126 -8.40 3.32 -15.50
CA MET A 126 -8.31 2.57 -16.73
C MET A 126 -8.79 1.13 -16.53
N SER A 127 -9.57 0.63 -17.49
CA SER A 127 -9.88 -0.79 -17.61
C SER A 127 -8.64 -1.61 -17.99
N ASN A 128 -8.72 -2.93 -17.80
CA ASN A 128 -7.65 -3.84 -18.24
C ASN A 128 -7.39 -3.77 -19.75
N ASP A 129 -8.43 -3.55 -20.56
CA ASP A 129 -8.30 -3.47 -22.02
C ASP A 129 -7.60 -2.19 -22.43
N GLU A 130 -7.88 -1.08 -21.76
CA GLU A 130 -7.16 0.19 -21.97
C GLU A 130 -5.69 0.05 -21.55
N MET A 131 -5.40 -0.54 -20.39
CA MET A 131 -4.02 -0.79 -19.97
C MET A 131 -3.28 -1.74 -20.91
N SER A 132 -3.96 -2.78 -21.41
CA SER A 132 -3.42 -3.72 -22.40
C SER A 132 -2.96 -2.99 -23.66
N ARG A 133 -3.74 -2.04 -24.15
CA ARG A 133 -3.38 -1.22 -25.31
C ARG A 133 -2.23 -0.25 -24.99
N THR A 134 -2.31 0.46 -23.87
CA THR A 134 -1.31 1.47 -23.48
C THR A 134 0.06 0.85 -23.24
N GLU A 135 0.12 -0.28 -22.55
CA GLU A 135 1.38 -0.96 -22.23
C GLU A 135 1.82 -1.95 -23.32
N SER A 136 1.05 -2.11 -24.40
CA SER A 136 1.31 -3.07 -25.48
C SER A 136 1.48 -4.51 -24.98
N LEU A 137 0.66 -4.90 -24.01
CA LEU A 137 0.67 -6.23 -23.37
C LEU A 137 -0.66 -6.94 -23.60
N SER A 138 -0.69 -8.27 -23.61
CA SER A 138 -1.96 -9.01 -23.63
C SER A 138 -2.74 -8.83 -22.31
N SER A 139 -4.07 -8.95 -22.35
CA SER A 139 -4.91 -8.85 -21.13
C SER A 139 -4.49 -9.86 -20.05
N ALA A 140 -4.11 -11.09 -20.43
CA ALA A 140 -3.57 -12.08 -19.50
C ALA A 140 -2.23 -11.64 -18.87
N SER A 141 -1.41 -10.89 -19.61
CA SER A 141 -0.17 -10.33 -19.08
C SER A 141 -0.46 -9.17 -18.14
N ILE A 142 -1.38 -8.28 -18.47
CA ILE A 142 -1.83 -7.21 -17.56
C ILE A 142 -2.35 -7.76 -16.24
N GLU A 143 -3.22 -8.77 -16.27
CA GLU A 143 -3.75 -9.39 -15.05
C GLU A 143 -2.66 -9.96 -14.14
N ARG A 144 -1.67 -10.61 -14.73
CA ARG A 144 -0.48 -11.07 -14.00
C ARG A 144 0.35 -9.91 -13.46
N LYS A 145 0.59 -8.87 -14.26
CA LYS A 145 1.36 -7.69 -13.83
C LYS A 145 0.66 -6.90 -12.74
N LYS A 146 -0.67 -6.86 -12.73
CA LYS A 146 -1.47 -6.33 -11.62
C LYS A 146 -1.22 -7.10 -10.34
N ARG A 147 -1.25 -8.44 -10.35
CA ARG A 147 -0.93 -9.23 -9.15
C ARG A 147 0.49 -9.00 -8.66
N GLU A 148 1.46 -8.93 -9.57
CA GLU A 148 2.86 -8.61 -9.26
C GLU A 148 2.96 -7.21 -8.61
N ALA A 149 2.36 -6.19 -9.22
CA ALA A 149 2.35 -4.81 -8.75
C ALA A 149 1.69 -4.68 -7.36
N ILE A 150 0.54 -5.31 -7.14
CA ILE A 150 -0.18 -5.27 -5.85
C ILE A 150 0.69 -5.89 -4.74
N LYS A 151 1.26 -7.08 -4.96
CA LYS A 151 2.15 -7.71 -3.96
C LYS A 151 3.38 -6.85 -3.67
N CYS A 152 4.02 -6.34 -4.72
CA CYS A 152 5.20 -5.50 -4.61
C CYS A 152 4.90 -4.20 -3.86
N PHE A 153 3.73 -3.62 -4.08
CA PHE A 153 3.26 -2.43 -3.38
C PHE A 153 2.98 -2.74 -1.90
N GLY A 154 2.22 -3.80 -1.61
CA GLY A 154 1.87 -4.21 -0.25
C GLY A 154 3.09 -4.46 0.63
N ILE A 155 4.06 -5.23 0.11
CA ILE A 155 5.27 -5.53 0.86
C ILE A 155 6.16 -4.29 1.05
N SER A 156 6.17 -3.37 0.08
CA SER A 156 6.90 -2.10 0.20
C SER A 156 6.27 -1.18 1.24
N MET A 157 4.93 -1.10 1.28
CA MET A 157 4.17 -0.40 2.30
C MET A 157 4.46 -0.94 3.70
N TYR A 158 4.48 -2.26 3.87
CA TYR A 158 4.90 -2.90 5.12
C TYR A 158 6.30 -2.49 5.53
N ARG A 159 7.29 -2.65 4.65
CA ARG A 159 8.69 -2.34 4.96
C ARG A 159 8.88 -0.86 5.28
N TYR A 160 8.14 0.03 4.64
CA TYR A 160 8.10 1.44 5.00
C TYR A 160 7.56 1.64 6.43
N ALA A 161 6.38 1.10 6.73
CA ALA A 161 5.75 1.22 8.03
C ALA A 161 6.65 0.65 9.15
N TYR A 162 7.21 -0.53 8.94
CA TYR A 162 8.06 -1.20 9.92
C TYR A 162 9.33 -0.40 10.22
N ARG A 163 10.04 0.06 9.17
CA ARG A 163 11.23 0.90 9.30
C ARG A 163 10.95 2.17 10.12
N ARG A 164 9.83 2.83 9.82
CA ARG A 164 9.42 4.06 10.52
C ARG A 164 9.06 3.81 11.98
N GLU A 165 8.47 2.67 12.32
CA GLU A 165 8.18 2.30 13.71
C GLU A 165 9.47 2.04 14.51
N CYS A 166 10.46 1.37 13.91
CA CYS A 166 11.77 1.18 14.54
C CYS A 166 12.48 2.52 14.80
N GLU A 167 12.52 3.41 13.80
CA GLU A 167 13.14 4.74 13.93
C GLU A 167 12.52 5.59 15.04
N GLU A 168 11.20 5.52 15.25
CA GLU A 168 10.53 6.25 16.33
C GLU A 168 10.80 5.61 17.70
N SER A 169 10.79 4.28 17.79
CA SER A 169 11.11 3.56 19.03
C SER A 169 12.54 3.85 19.53
N GLU A 170 13.50 3.98 18.61
CA GLU A 170 14.88 4.36 18.93
C GLU A 170 15.00 5.80 19.45
N LYS A 171 14.23 6.74 18.87
CA LYS A 171 14.20 8.14 19.33
C LYS A 171 13.60 8.27 20.73
N GLU A 172 12.54 7.53 21.01
CA GLU A 172 11.90 7.51 22.33
C GLU A 172 12.86 6.94 23.40
N SER A 173 13.57 5.86 23.07
CA SER A 173 14.59 5.26 23.95
C SER A 173 15.74 6.22 24.27
N ASN A 174 16.19 6.99 23.27
CA ASN A 174 17.26 7.98 23.42
C ASN A 174 16.85 9.25 24.17
N ASN A 175 15.56 9.63 24.10
CA ASN A 175 15.03 10.81 24.81
C ASN A 175 14.62 10.52 26.25
N GLY A 176 14.37 9.26 26.63
CA GLY A 176 14.08 8.83 28.01
C GLY A 176 15.31 8.66 28.91
N SER A 177 16.53 8.88 28.39
CA SER A 177 17.80 8.70 29.10
C SER A 177 18.45 10.02 29.57
N LYS A 178 17.66 11.08 29.83
CA LYS A 178 18.15 12.36 30.38
C LYS A 178 17.47 12.74 31.68
#